data_AF-A0A1M4N4W1-F1
#
_entry.id   AF-A0A1M4N4W1-F1
#
_cell.length_a   1.000
_cell.length_b   1.000
_cell.length_c   1.000
_cell.angle_alpha   90.00
_cell.angle_beta   90.00
_cell.angle_gamma   90.00
#
_symmetry.space_group_name_H-M   'P 1'
#
loop_
_entity.id
_entity.type
_entity.pdbx_description
1 polymer ?
#
loop_
_entity_poly.entity_id
_entity_poly.type
_entity_poly.pdbx_seq_one_letter_code
_entity_poly.pdbx_strand_id
1 'polypeptide(L)'
;MRFFRTTWIPDETFFQTLVRHLVPAKEIETRTLTFLMFNDYGMPVNFYNDHYDMLLAQNFLFARKISPEAKELRARLGELWATEDVEFRISDEGRNLYKFLAGRGRVGRRFAPRFWEAEATLGRHRELLIMVCKKWHVAKRLLDQIKQRVDIAGVEYLFEEEGTPLPDLGGIQSSLDKRARHRRVLVRMLYEVYETDKMILCMDPSNLDLLQDFMSDRSTTRVLEIDCSFSDEYLAGHAKRTGLAGDHTTDEQLERLVPTLRNDLHHELDRIRDKEYENYERISEEASPEENAEALERFLEVDGDTALEIMQIHYLFSD
;
A
#
# COMPACT_ATOMS: atom_id res chain seq x y z
N MET A 1 26.92 6.57 47.84
CA MET A 1 25.81 5.72 48.32
C MET A 1 24.47 6.44 48.45
N ARG A 2 24.32 7.51 49.24
CA ARG A 2 23.01 8.21 49.42
C ARG A 2 22.38 8.69 48.11
N PHE A 3 23.18 9.17 47.16
CA PHE A 3 22.75 9.63 45.84
C PHE A 3 21.95 8.59 45.04
N PHE A 4 22.40 7.33 45.02
CA PHE A 4 21.78 6.28 44.20
C PHE A 4 20.46 5.73 44.76
N ARG A 5 20.06 6.10 45.99
CA ARG A 5 18.78 5.66 46.57
C ARG A 5 17.55 6.23 45.86
N THR A 6 17.71 7.38 45.23
CA THR A 6 16.64 8.08 44.51
C THR A 6 16.90 8.10 42.99
N THR A 7 17.84 7.27 42.52
CA THR A 7 18.17 7.16 41.10
C THR A 7 17.32 6.08 40.45
N TRP A 8 16.76 6.37 39.28
CA TRP A 8 16.02 5.40 38.47
C TRP A 8 17.00 4.38 37.86
N ILE A 9 16.71 3.08 38.02
CA ILE A 9 17.56 1.95 37.59
C ILE A 9 19.02 2.14 38.08
N PRO A 10 19.23 2.18 39.41
CA PRO A 10 20.53 2.51 39.96
C PRO A 10 21.57 1.40 39.68
N ASP A 11 21.15 0.15 39.52
CA ASP A 11 22.03 -0.99 39.25
C ASP A 11 22.80 -0.89 37.93
N GLU A 12 22.28 -0.17 36.94
CA GLU A 12 22.96 0.03 35.64
C GLU A 12 24.06 1.10 35.69
N THR A 13 24.18 1.87 36.77
CA THR A 13 25.17 2.95 36.90
C THR A 13 25.99 2.90 38.19
N PHE A 14 25.41 2.36 39.27
CA PHE A 14 25.98 2.34 40.61
C PHE A 14 27.36 1.66 40.65
N PHE A 15 27.44 0.42 40.18
CA PHE A 15 28.68 -0.36 40.24
C PHE A 15 29.73 0.21 39.29
N GLN A 16 29.32 0.64 38.10
CA GLN A 16 30.19 1.24 37.09
C GLN A 16 30.83 2.54 37.63
N THR A 17 30.06 3.36 38.35
CA THR A 17 30.57 4.57 39.01
C THR A 17 31.51 4.22 40.16
N LEU A 18 31.10 3.33 41.07
CA LEU A 18 31.91 3.03 42.26
C LEU A 18 33.21 2.28 41.92
N VAL A 19 33.16 1.28 41.04
CA VAL A 19 34.35 0.53 40.63
C VAL A 19 35.38 1.46 39.99
N ARG A 20 34.97 2.36 39.08
CA ARG A 20 35.88 3.34 38.48
C ARG A 20 36.44 4.36 39.47
N HIS A 21 35.73 4.64 40.57
CA HIS A 21 36.21 5.55 41.60
C HIS A 21 37.17 4.88 42.59
N LEU A 22 36.96 3.60 42.90
CA LEU A 22 37.66 2.88 43.96
C LEU A 22 38.80 1.99 43.47
N VAL A 23 38.77 1.54 42.21
CA VAL A 23 39.72 0.58 41.66
C VAL A 23 40.60 1.27 40.60
N PRO A 24 41.93 1.06 40.60
CA PRO A 24 42.80 1.56 39.55
C PRO A 24 42.36 1.09 38.16
N ALA A 25 42.41 1.98 37.16
CA ALA A 25 41.93 1.68 35.81
C ALA A 25 42.59 0.44 35.17
N LYS A 26 43.86 0.18 35.50
CA LYS A 26 44.62 -0.98 35.00
C LYS A 26 44.13 -2.34 35.52
N GLU A 27 43.31 -2.34 36.58
CA GLU A 27 42.72 -3.54 37.18
C GLU A 27 41.27 -3.75 36.72
N ILE A 28 40.72 -2.84 35.89
CA ILE A 28 39.33 -2.89 35.43
C ILE A 28 39.27 -3.46 34.01
N GLU A 29 38.70 -4.65 33.90
CA GLU A 29 38.31 -5.23 32.62
C GLU A 29 36.92 -4.73 32.21
N THR A 30 36.84 -3.95 31.13
CA THR A 30 35.58 -3.30 30.70
C THR A 30 34.77 -4.21 29.77
N ARG A 31 34.51 -5.45 30.20
CA ARG A 31 33.83 -6.48 29.42
C ARG A 31 32.68 -7.11 30.21
N THR A 32 31.52 -7.23 29.57
CA THR A 32 30.41 -8.03 30.12
C THR A 32 30.67 -9.50 29.86
N LEU A 33 30.33 -10.35 30.84
CA LEU A 33 30.41 -11.80 30.70
C LEU A 33 29.15 -12.39 30.04
N THR A 34 28.12 -11.57 29.83
CA THR A 34 26.82 -11.99 29.31
C THR A 34 26.60 -11.49 27.90
N PHE A 35 26.42 -12.42 26.97
CA PHE A 35 25.93 -12.15 25.64
C PHE A 35 24.45 -11.79 25.69
N LEU A 36 24.13 -10.67 25.05
CA LEU A 36 22.78 -10.17 24.89
C LEU A 36 22.71 -9.36 23.61
N MET A 37 21.50 -9.28 23.05
CA MET A 37 21.19 -8.48 21.88
C MET A 37 19.93 -7.68 22.15
N PHE A 38 19.83 -6.55 21.48
CA PHE A 38 18.61 -5.75 21.41
C PHE A 38 18.16 -5.70 19.97
N ASN A 39 16.85 -5.72 19.75
CA ASN A 39 16.31 -5.28 18.48
C ASN A 39 16.52 -3.76 18.34
N ASP A 40 16.26 -3.25 17.16
CA ASP A 40 16.30 -1.84 16.80
C ASP A 40 15.23 -0.97 17.49
N TYR A 41 14.22 -1.57 18.13
CA TYR A 41 13.32 -0.85 19.04
C TYR A 41 13.88 -0.76 20.47
N GLY A 42 15.09 -1.23 20.73
CA GLY A 42 15.71 -1.26 22.05
C GLY A 42 15.18 -2.37 22.97
N MET A 43 14.42 -3.33 22.42
CA MET A 43 13.89 -4.46 23.20
C MET A 43 14.86 -5.64 23.19
N PRO A 44 15.10 -6.31 24.33
CA PRO A 44 15.99 -7.46 24.37
C PRO A 44 15.45 -8.62 23.52
N VAL A 45 16.34 -9.24 22.76
CA VAL A 45 16.04 -10.41 21.91
C VAL A 45 15.88 -11.66 22.78
N ASN A 46 14.95 -12.55 22.42
CA ASN A 46 14.85 -13.89 22.99
C ASN A 46 15.52 -14.91 22.06
N PHE A 47 16.39 -15.75 22.61
CA PHE A 47 17.05 -16.83 21.88
C PHE A 47 16.17 -18.09 21.82
N TYR A 48 16.18 -18.76 20.67
CA TYR A 48 15.42 -19.97 20.33
C TYR A 48 16.34 -21.10 19.83
N ASN A 49 15.77 -22.28 19.49
CA ASN A 49 16.51 -23.48 19.09
C ASN A 49 17.54 -23.26 17.97
N ASP A 50 17.20 -22.42 16.99
CA ASP A 50 18.04 -22.06 15.85
C ASP A 50 19.27 -21.20 16.22
N HIS A 51 19.38 -20.74 17.47
CA HIS A 51 20.47 -19.87 17.92
C HIS A 51 21.63 -20.63 18.58
N TYR A 52 21.59 -21.97 18.69
CA TYR A 52 22.64 -22.75 19.37
C TYR A 52 24.04 -22.46 18.84
N ASP A 53 24.26 -22.66 17.52
CA ASP A 53 25.59 -22.51 16.93
C ASP A 53 26.09 -21.07 17.01
N MET A 54 25.19 -20.09 16.83
CA MET A 54 25.51 -18.68 17.02
C MET A 54 26.00 -18.42 18.45
N LEU A 55 25.32 -18.93 19.47
CA LEU A 55 25.69 -18.72 20.88
C LEU A 55 27.07 -19.32 21.20
N LEU A 56 27.38 -20.51 20.69
CA LEU A 56 28.69 -21.14 20.90
C LEU A 56 29.84 -20.42 20.21
N ALA A 57 29.53 -19.67 19.15
CA ALA A 57 30.52 -18.85 18.45
C ALA A 57 30.80 -17.50 19.14
N GLN A 58 30.18 -17.20 20.28
CA GLN A 58 30.41 -15.94 21.01
C GLN A 58 31.34 -16.14 22.21
N ASN A 59 32.25 -15.21 22.42
CA ASN A 59 33.16 -15.16 23.56
C ASN A 59 32.45 -14.61 24.79
N PHE A 60 31.47 -15.34 25.34
CA PHE A 60 30.75 -14.96 26.55
C PHE A 60 30.46 -16.19 27.41
N LEU A 61 30.39 -16.01 28.72
CA LEU A 61 30.12 -17.10 29.67
C LEU A 61 28.61 -17.33 29.85
N PHE A 62 27.81 -16.28 29.68
CA PHE A 62 26.36 -16.34 29.85
C PHE A 62 25.65 -15.83 28.61
N ALA A 63 24.41 -16.27 28.41
CA ALA A 63 23.48 -15.68 27.47
C ALA A 63 22.19 -15.29 28.19
N ARG A 64 21.64 -14.11 27.89
CA ARG A 64 20.42 -13.61 28.55
C ARG A 64 19.19 -13.77 27.65
N LYS A 65 18.09 -14.21 28.25
CA LYS A 65 16.76 -14.40 27.63
C LYS A 65 16.69 -15.54 26.62
N ILE A 66 16.70 -16.76 27.13
CA ILE A 66 16.34 -17.95 26.36
C ILE A 66 14.84 -18.19 26.52
N SER A 67 14.11 -18.31 25.41
CA SER A 67 12.66 -18.58 25.43
C SER A 67 12.34 -19.85 26.24
N PRO A 68 11.23 -19.88 27.00
CA PRO A 68 10.72 -21.09 27.65
C PRO A 68 10.46 -22.27 26.69
N GLU A 69 10.09 -21.95 25.45
CA GLU A 69 9.76 -22.89 24.39
C GLU A 69 11.01 -23.47 23.69
N ALA A 70 12.19 -22.88 23.91
CA ALA A 70 13.46 -23.31 23.35
C ALA A 70 14.03 -24.57 24.05
N LYS A 71 13.24 -25.65 24.07
CA LYS A 71 13.55 -26.90 24.79
C LYS A 71 14.81 -27.58 24.26
N GLU A 72 14.97 -27.61 22.93
CA GLU A 72 16.13 -28.22 22.28
C GLU A 72 17.41 -27.44 22.57
N LEU A 73 17.36 -26.10 22.49
CA LEU A 73 18.50 -25.25 22.87
C LEU A 73 18.95 -25.55 24.30
N ARG A 74 18.01 -25.61 25.24
CA ARG A 74 18.30 -25.88 26.65
C ARG A 74 18.91 -27.27 26.85
N ALA A 75 18.38 -28.28 26.17
CA ALA A 75 18.91 -29.64 26.24
C ALA A 75 20.35 -29.71 25.72
N ARG A 76 20.60 -29.18 24.51
CA ARG A 76 21.94 -29.19 23.89
C ARG A 76 22.97 -28.38 24.69
N LEU A 77 22.57 -27.26 25.30
CA LEU A 77 23.46 -26.50 26.20
C LEU A 77 23.73 -27.24 27.51
N GLY A 78 22.75 -28.00 28.02
CA GLY A 78 22.93 -28.86 29.19
C GLY A 78 23.90 -30.02 28.93
N GLU A 79 23.80 -30.68 27.78
CA GLU A 79 24.74 -31.73 27.34
C GLU A 79 26.15 -31.17 27.18
N LEU A 80 26.28 -30.01 26.53
CA LEU A 80 27.55 -29.31 26.39
C LEU A 80 28.18 -28.98 27.73
N TRP A 81 27.40 -28.51 28.71
CA TRP A 81 27.88 -28.21 30.06
C TRP A 81 28.44 -29.45 30.79
N ALA A 82 27.89 -30.63 30.51
CA ALA A 82 28.36 -31.89 31.08
C ALA A 82 29.59 -32.47 30.35
N THR A 83 29.99 -31.88 29.22
CA THR A 83 31.09 -32.36 28.39
C THR A 83 32.37 -31.60 28.72
N GLU A 84 33.47 -32.32 28.93
CA GLU A 84 34.80 -31.74 29.15
C GLU A 84 35.59 -31.64 27.85
N ASP A 85 36.65 -30.81 27.83
CA ASP A 85 37.58 -30.65 26.71
C ASP A 85 36.95 -30.27 25.36
N VAL A 86 35.88 -29.47 25.38
CA VAL A 86 35.23 -28.96 24.16
C VAL A 86 35.99 -27.75 23.61
N GLU A 87 36.39 -27.83 22.34
CA GLU A 87 36.99 -26.71 21.62
C GLU A 87 35.90 -25.81 21.00
N PHE A 88 35.91 -24.53 21.37
CA PHE A 88 34.97 -23.53 20.83
C PHE A 88 35.61 -22.73 19.68
N ARG A 89 34.92 -22.67 18.54
CA ARG A 89 35.27 -21.79 17.43
C ARG A 89 34.57 -20.45 17.58
N ILE A 90 35.26 -19.50 18.20
CA ILE A 90 34.73 -18.16 18.47
C ILE A 90 34.87 -17.26 17.23
N SER A 91 33.77 -16.65 16.80
CA SER A 91 33.74 -15.62 15.75
C SER A 91 33.30 -14.24 16.24
N ASP A 92 32.52 -14.17 17.33
CA ASP A 92 31.94 -12.92 17.88
C ASP A 92 31.07 -12.10 16.89
N GLU A 93 30.55 -12.75 15.84
CA GLU A 93 29.76 -12.09 14.80
C GLU A 93 28.26 -11.99 15.10
N GLY A 94 27.77 -12.57 16.21
CA GLY A 94 26.35 -12.79 16.46
C GLY A 94 25.51 -11.50 16.41
N ARG A 95 26.05 -10.39 16.95
CA ARG A 95 25.38 -9.07 16.90
C ARG A 95 25.25 -8.53 15.48
N ASN A 96 26.30 -8.66 14.68
CA ASN A 96 26.33 -8.15 13.30
C ASN A 96 25.42 -8.98 12.39
N LEU A 97 25.48 -10.32 12.53
CA LEU A 97 24.61 -11.23 11.82
C LEU A 97 23.14 -10.99 12.14
N TYR A 98 22.80 -10.86 13.43
CA TYR A 98 21.44 -10.55 13.85
C TYR A 98 20.96 -9.22 13.26
N LYS A 99 21.77 -8.15 13.37
CA LYS A 99 21.44 -6.83 12.82
C LYS A 99 21.19 -6.89 11.31
N PHE A 100 22.04 -7.61 10.57
CA PHE A 100 21.88 -7.80 9.13
C PHE A 100 20.59 -8.55 8.79
N LEU A 101 20.37 -9.71 9.41
CA LEU A 101 19.21 -10.56 9.13
C LEU A 101 17.89 -9.88 9.50
N ALA A 102 17.83 -9.23 10.67
CA ALA A 102 16.66 -8.47 11.10
C ALA A 102 16.38 -7.28 10.16
N GLY A 103 17.45 -6.57 9.74
CA GLY A 103 17.35 -5.48 8.77
C GLY A 103 16.81 -5.95 7.41
N ARG A 104 17.31 -7.07 6.89
CA ARG A 104 16.80 -7.69 5.65
C ARG A 104 15.35 -8.14 5.80
N GLY A 105 14.95 -8.64 6.96
CA GLY A 105 13.57 -9.04 7.24
C GLY A 105 12.58 -7.88 7.13
N ARG A 106 12.94 -6.69 7.64
CA ARG A 106 12.09 -5.49 7.57
C ARG A 106 11.77 -5.02 6.17
N VAL A 107 12.74 -5.13 5.28
CA VAL A 107 12.58 -4.75 3.87
C VAL A 107 12.11 -5.93 3.02
N GLY A 108 11.69 -7.05 3.63
CA GLY A 108 11.19 -8.20 2.88
C GLY A 108 12.24 -8.92 2.05
N ARG A 109 13.54 -8.75 2.36
CA ARG A 109 14.67 -9.33 1.61
C ARG A 109 15.48 -10.35 2.40
N ARG A 110 14.93 -10.87 3.50
CA ARG A 110 15.59 -11.97 4.26
C ARG A 110 15.49 -13.29 3.52
N PHE A 111 14.36 -13.54 2.86
CA PHE A 111 14.11 -14.69 2.02
C PHE A 111 13.85 -14.20 0.58
N ALA A 112 12.76 -14.64 -0.07
CA ALA A 112 12.30 -14.06 -1.32
C ALA A 112 11.70 -12.65 -1.11
N PRO A 113 11.70 -11.79 -2.16
CA PRO A 113 10.94 -10.54 -2.14
C PRO A 113 9.49 -10.78 -1.73
N ARG A 114 8.86 -9.77 -1.14
CA ARG A 114 7.42 -9.85 -0.80
C ARG A 114 6.63 -10.12 -2.08
N PHE A 115 5.54 -10.88 -1.98
CA PHE A 115 4.74 -11.22 -3.16
C PHE A 115 4.24 -9.97 -3.91
N TRP A 116 3.98 -8.88 -3.18
CA TRP A 116 3.60 -7.58 -3.77
C TRP A 116 4.76 -6.77 -4.38
N GLU A 117 6.01 -7.18 -4.14
CA GLU A 117 7.21 -6.65 -4.80
C GLU A 117 7.64 -7.52 -5.99
N ALA A 118 7.28 -8.81 -5.99
CA ALA A 118 7.76 -9.79 -6.96
C ALA A 118 7.00 -9.77 -8.29
N GLU A 119 5.74 -9.32 -8.33
CA GLU A 119 4.90 -9.39 -9.52
C GLU A 119 4.06 -8.12 -9.70
N ALA A 120 4.67 -7.11 -10.31
CA ALA A 120 4.02 -5.84 -10.65
C ALA A 120 3.22 -5.91 -11.96
N THR A 121 2.48 -6.99 -12.21
CA THR A 121 1.65 -7.11 -13.43
C THR A 121 0.27 -7.68 -13.11
N LEU A 122 -0.73 -7.25 -13.89
CA LEU A 122 -2.09 -7.78 -13.79
C LEU A 122 -2.18 -9.17 -14.44
N GLY A 123 -1.33 -9.45 -15.43
CA GLY A 123 -1.27 -10.72 -16.15
C GLY A 123 -1.88 -10.62 -17.55
N ARG A 124 -1.32 -11.39 -18.50
CA ARG A 124 -1.68 -11.32 -19.94
C ARG A 124 -3.10 -11.81 -20.28
N HIS A 125 -3.73 -12.54 -19.38
CA HIS A 125 -5.07 -13.10 -19.59
C HIS A 125 -6.17 -12.20 -19.04
N ARG A 126 -5.81 -11.09 -18.39
CA ARG A 126 -6.78 -10.19 -17.77
C ARG A 126 -7.07 -8.98 -18.64
N GLU A 127 -8.30 -8.50 -18.52
CA GLU A 127 -8.81 -7.33 -19.23
C GLU A 127 -9.33 -6.30 -18.23
N LEU A 128 -8.69 -5.12 -18.21
CA LEU A 128 -9.06 -4.00 -17.36
C LEU A 128 -9.78 -2.93 -18.17
N LEU A 129 -11.00 -2.59 -17.77
CA LEU A 129 -11.81 -1.55 -18.38
C LEU A 129 -11.81 -0.34 -17.46
N ILE A 130 -11.36 0.81 -17.92
CA ILE A 130 -11.25 2.02 -17.10
C ILE A 130 -12.26 3.06 -17.57
N MET A 131 -13.20 3.43 -16.71
CA MET A 131 -14.14 4.52 -16.95
C MET A 131 -13.61 5.80 -16.30
N VAL A 132 -13.26 6.79 -17.12
CA VAL A 132 -12.69 8.06 -16.67
C VAL A 132 -13.78 9.12 -16.69
N CYS A 133 -14.09 9.68 -15.51
CA CYS A 133 -15.12 10.73 -15.40
C CYS A 133 -14.90 11.63 -14.18
N LYS A 134 -15.04 12.95 -14.37
CA LYS A 134 -14.99 13.93 -13.28
C LYS A 134 -16.28 14.00 -12.48
N LYS A 135 -17.44 13.80 -13.12
CA LYS A 135 -18.73 13.72 -12.42
C LYS A 135 -18.91 12.31 -11.86
N TRP A 136 -18.42 12.08 -10.64
CA TRP A 136 -18.36 10.73 -10.07
C TRP A 136 -19.71 10.01 -10.04
N HIS A 137 -20.80 10.73 -9.80
CA HIS A 137 -22.14 10.17 -9.82
C HIS A 137 -22.56 9.65 -11.21
N VAL A 138 -22.12 10.26 -12.31
CA VAL A 138 -22.42 9.80 -13.68
C VAL A 138 -21.76 8.45 -13.94
N ALA A 139 -20.46 8.33 -13.65
CA ALA A 139 -19.74 7.06 -13.82
C ALA A 139 -20.28 5.95 -12.92
N LYS A 140 -20.65 6.26 -11.67
CA LYS A 140 -21.29 5.30 -10.76
C LYS A 140 -22.64 4.81 -11.30
N ARG A 141 -23.49 5.73 -11.75
CA ARG A 141 -24.79 5.40 -12.37
C ARG A 141 -24.59 4.53 -13.63
N LEU A 142 -23.63 4.88 -14.49
CA LEU A 142 -23.33 4.07 -15.67
C LEU A 142 -22.84 2.68 -15.29
N LEU A 143 -21.92 2.58 -14.32
CA LEU A 143 -21.40 1.31 -13.84
C LEU A 143 -22.50 0.41 -13.27
N ASP A 144 -23.40 0.96 -12.46
CA ASP A 144 -24.54 0.22 -11.92
C ASP A 144 -25.45 -0.34 -13.01
N GLN A 145 -25.57 0.38 -14.12
CA GLN A 145 -26.44 -0.01 -15.25
C GLN A 145 -25.80 -1.06 -16.12
N ILE A 146 -24.48 -0.98 -16.28
CA ILE A 146 -23.67 -2.04 -16.88
C ILE A 146 -23.81 -3.31 -16.04
N LYS A 147 -23.61 -3.25 -14.72
CA LYS A 147 -23.71 -4.42 -13.81
C LYS A 147 -25.07 -5.11 -13.81
N GLN A 148 -26.15 -4.39 -14.14
CA GLN A 148 -27.50 -4.97 -14.21
C GLN A 148 -27.74 -5.79 -15.48
N ARG A 149 -26.93 -5.60 -16.54
CA ARG A 149 -27.14 -6.20 -17.86
C ARG A 149 -25.97 -7.07 -18.32
N VAL A 150 -24.77 -6.76 -17.83
CA VAL A 150 -23.53 -7.44 -18.16
C VAL A 150 -22.96 -8.04 -16.89
N ASP A 151 -22.61 -9.32 -16.95
CA ASP A 151 -21.93 -10.02 -15.85
C ASP A 151 -20.45 -9.59 -15.80
N ILE A 152 -20.21 -8.44 -15.17
CA ILE A 152 -18.88 -7.86 -15.04
C ILE A 152 -18.69 -7.25 -13.65
N ALA A 153 -17.55 -7.57 -13.04
CA ALA A 153 -17.15 -6.93 -11.79
C ALA A 153 -16.81 -5.46 -12.03
N GLY A 154 -17.16 -4.60 -11.07
CA GLY A 154 -16.94 -3.17 -11.19
C GLY A 154 -16.63 -2.52 -9.86
N VAL A 155 -15.59 -1.69 -9.81
CA VAL A 155 -15.17 -0.99 -8.59
C VAL A 155 -15.16 0.52 -8.83
N GLU A 156 -15.87 1.24 -7.96
CA GLU A 156 -16.01 2.69 -8.01
C GLU A 156 -14.79 3.37 -7.38
N TYR A 157 -14.11 4.26 -8.11
CA TYR A 157 -13.15 5.23 -7.58
C TYR A 157 -12.17 4.64 -6.56
N LEU A 158 -11.59 3.48 -6.90
CA LEU A 158 -10.81 2.64 -5.99
C LEU A 158 -9.68 3.41 -5.28
N PHE A 159 -9.10 4.38 -5.99
CA PHE A 159 -7.92 5.13 -5.54
C PHE A 159 -8.24 6.54 -5.07
N GLU A 160 -9.49 6.97 -5.19
CA GLU A 160 -9.95 8.32 -4.89
C GLU A 160 -10.96 8.36 -3.73
N GLU A 161 -11.76 7.32 -3.56
CA GLU A 161 -12.83 7.26 -2.56
C GLU A 161 -12.51 6.24 -1.46
N GLU A 162 -12.20 6.72 -0.25
CA GLU A 162 -11.85 5.84 0.86
C GLU A 162 -13.03 4.95 1.29
N GLY A 163 -14.26 5.44 1.11
CA GLY A 163 -15.51 4.74 1.40
C GLY A 163 -15.92 3.66 0.39
N THR A 164 -15.16 3.44 -0.70
CA THR A 164 -15.46 2.40 -1.68
C THR A 164 -15.62 1.03 -1.00
N PRO A 165 -16.75 0.32 -1.23
CA PRO A 165 -16.96 -1.01 -0.68
C PRO A 165 -15.98 -1.99 -1.32
N LEU A 166 -15.14 -2.63 -0.49
CA LEU A 166 -14.12 -3.57 -0.92
C LEU A 166 -14.13 -4.81 -0.01
N PRO A 167 -13.81 -6.00 -0.55
CA PRO A 167 -13.61 -7.20 0.26
C PRO A 167 -12.44 -7.03 1.23
N ASP A 168 -12.34 -7.93 2.21
CA ASP A 168 -11.16 -7.95 3.08
C ASP A 168 -9.93 -8.46 2.32
N LEU A 169 -8.97 -7.56 2.09
CA LEU A 169 -7.73 -7.83 1.36
C LEU A 169 -6.51 -7.78 2.30
N GLY A 170 -6.70 -8.07 3.60
CA GLY A 170 -5.61 -8.10 4.58
C GLY A 170 -5.09 -6.71 4.96
N GLY A 171 -5.96 -5.69 4.89
CA GLY A 171 -5.68 -4.33 5.35
C GLY A 171 -4.99 -3.41 4.33
N ILE A 172 -4.73 -3.88 3.11
CA ILE A 172 -4.25 -3.05 2.00
C ILE A 172 -5.34 -2.08 1.49
N GLN A 173 -6.60 -2.50 1.59
CA GLN A 173 -7.78 -1.73 1.19
C GLN A 173 -8.14 -0.61 2.17
N SER A 174 -7.47 -0.53 3.33
CA SER A 174 -7.92 0.28 4.47
C SER A 174 -7.73 1.80 4.30
N SER A 175 -6.83 2.26 3.43
CA SER A 175 -6.59 3.69 3.20
C SER A 175 -6.08 3.93 1.78
N LEU A 176 -6.34 5.13 1.24
CA LEU A 176 -5.94 5.48 -0.13
C LEU A 176 -4.42 5.35 -0.35
N ASP A 177 -3.61 5.79 0.62
CA ASP A 177 -2.14 5.65 0.56
C ASP A 177 -1.68 4.20 0.41
N LYS A 178 -2.35 3.26 1.11
CA LYS A 178 -2.02 1.83 1.02
C LYS A 178 -2.47 1.25 -0.31
N ARG A 179 -3.66 1.66 -0.78
CA ARG A 179 -4.20 1.24 -2.09
C ARG A 179 -3.27 1.67 -3.21
N ALA A 180 -2.89 2.95 -3.24
CA ALA A 180 -2.04 3.52 -4.28
C ALA A 180 -0.62 2.94 -4.29
N ARG A 181 -0.03 2.66 -3.12
CA ARG A 181 1.35 2.16 -3.00
C ARG A 181 1.60 0.85 -3.75
N HIS A 182 0.60 -0.04 -3.79
CA HIS A 182 0.69 -1.34 -4.46
C HIS A 182 -0.50 -1.57 -5.41
N ARG A 183 -0.85 -0.53 -6.18
CA ARG A 183 -2.02 -0.46 -7.08
C ARG A 183 -2.28 -1.70 -7.95
N ARG A 184 -1.26 -2.22 -8.66
CA ARG A 184 -1.41 -3.40 -9.53
C ARG A 184 -1.72 -4.67 -8.73
N VAL A 185 -1.09 -4.82 -7.56
CA VAL A 185 -1.32 -5.97 -6.68
C VAL A 185 -2.73 -5.91 -6.11
N LEU A 186 -3.19 -4.73 -5.71
CA LEU A 186 -4.55 -4.53 -5.24
C LEU A 186 -5.57 -4.95 -6.30
N VAL A 187 -5.42 -4.46 -7.53
CA VAL A 187 -6.31 -4.80 -8.65
C VAL A 187 -6.25 -6.31 -8.97
N ARG A 188 -5.05 -6.91 -8.93
CA ARG A 188 -4.90 -8.37 -9.07
C ARG A 188 -5.62 -9.16 -7.98
N MET A 189 -5.52 -8.74 -6.71
CA MET A 189 -6.23 -9.41 -5.63
C MET A 189 -7.75 -9.29 -5.81
N LEU A 190 -8.24 -8.16 -6.35
CA LEU A 190 -9.65 -8.01 -6.69
C LEU A 190 -10.09 -9.00 -7.78
N TYR A 191 -9.28 -9.22 -8.82
CA TYR A 191 -9.55 -10.27 -9.81
C TYR A 191 -9.65 -11.66 -9.17
N GLU A 192 -8.75 -11.98 -8.24
CA GLU A 192 -8.75 -13.27 -7.53
C GLU A 192 -9.99 -13.43 -6.63
N VAL A 193 -10.38 -12.38 -5.90
CA VAL A 193 -11.52 -12.42 -4.99
C VAL A 193 -12.86 -12.41 -5.72
N TYR A 194 -12.96 -11.69 -6.83
CA TYR A 194 -14.16 -11.67 -7.67
C TYR A 194 -14.22 -12.84 -8.66
N GLU A 195 -13.20 -13.71 -8.68
CA GLU A 195 -13.12 -14.87 -9.56
C GLU A 195 -13.37 -14.52 -11.04
N THR A 196 -12.80 -13.40 -11.49
CA THR A 196 -12.97 -12.87 -12.86
C THR A 196 -11.64 -12.53 -13.51
N ASP A 197 -11.62 -12.54 -14.84
CA ASP A 197 -10.51 -12.04 -15.65
C ASP A 197 -10.83 -10.69 -16.31
N LYS A 198 -12.08 -10.19 -16.20
CA LYS A 198 -12.54 -8.91 -16.77
C LYS A 198 -13.19 -8.04 -15.69
N MET A 199 -12.73 -6.80 -15.54
CA MET A 199 -13.23 -5.90 -14.49
C MET A 199 -13.23 -4.44 -14.94
N ILE A 200 -14.23 -3.68 -14.49
CA ILE A 200 -14.33 -2.24 -14.66
C ILE A 200 -13.80 -1.50 -13.43
N LEU A 201 -13.06 -0.42 -13.64
CA LEU A 201 -12.61 0.50 -12.61
C LEU A 201 -12.98 1.94 -12.98
N CYS A 202 -13.72 2.64 -12.13
CA CYS A 202 -13.93 4.09 -12.28
C CYS A 202 -12.71 4.86 -11.77
N MET A 203 -12.33 5.92 -12.46
CA MET A 203 -11.16 6.74 -12.16
C MET A 203 -11.45 8.23 -12.36
N ASP A 204 -10.87 9.08 -11.52
CA ASP A 204 -10.89 10.53 -11.73
C ASP A 204 -9.82 10.94 -12.75
N PRO A 205 -10.11 11.84 -13.72
CA PRO A 205 -9.14 12.25 -14.73
C PRO A 205 -7.86 12.90 -14.16
N SER A 206 -7.89 13.42 -12.92
CA SER A 206 -6.69 13.93 -12.25
C SER A 206 -5.60 12.87 -12.04
N ASN A 207 -5.95 11.57 -12.01
CA ASN A 207 -5.03 10.46 -11.76
C ASN A 207 -4.39 9.90 -13.05
N LEU A 208 -3.89 10.76 -13.93
CA LEU A 208 -3.26 10.36 -15.19
C LEU A 208 -2.08 9.39 -14.99
N ASP A 209 -1.29 9.55 -13.93
CA ASP A 209 -0.14 8.67 -13.64
C ASP A 209 -0.59 7.23 -13.34
N LEU A 210 -1.75 7.08 -12.70
CA LEU A 210 -2.35 5.78 -12.42
C LEU A 210 -2.88 5.14 -13.70
N LEU A 211 -3.55 5.91 -14.55
CA LEU A 211 -3.99 5.45 -15.86
C LEU A 211 -2.81 4.95 -16.70
N GLN A 212 -1.72 5.74 -16.79
CA GLN A 212 -0.51 5.35 -17.50
C GLN A 212 0.15 4.10 -16.91
N ASP A 213 0.14 3.96 -15.58
CA ASP A 213 0.62 2.75 -14.92
C ASP A 213 -0.16 1.52 -15.41
N PHE A 214 -1.49 1.56 -15.47
CA PHE A 214 -2.26 0.42 -15.98
C PHE A 214 -2.11 0.20 -17.49
N MET A 215 -2.02 1.26 -18.29
CA MET A 215 -1.83 1.17 -19.74
C MET A 215 -0.45 0.61 -20.11
N SER A 216 0.55 0.75 -19.25
CA SER A 216 1.90 0.17 -19.46
C SER A 216 2.02 -1.29 -19.01
N ASP A 217 0.96 -1.89 -18.47
CA ASP A 217 0.96 -3.31 -18.13
C ASP A 217 0.83 -4.20 -19.37
N ARG A 218 0.93 -5.52 -19.17
CA ARG A 218 0.79 -6.51 -20.24
C ARG A 218 -0.64 -7.03 -20.40
N SER A 219 -1.57 -6.62 -19.54
CA SER A 219 -3.00 -6.87 -19.69
C SER A 219 -3.59 -6.07 -20.84
N THR A 220 -4.71 -6.54 -21.38
CA THR A 220 -5.54 -5.71 -22.25
C THR A 220 -6.19 -4.63 -21.40
N THR A 221 -5.97 -3.36 -21.73
CA THR A 221 -6.62 -2.25 -21.03
C THR A 221 -7.41 -1.42 -22.04
N ARG A 222 -8.67 -1.13 -21.71
CA ARG A 222 -9.56 -0.24 -22.48
C ARG A 222 -9.95 0.94 -21.65
N VAL A 223 -10.12 2.09 -22.28
CA VAL A 223 -10.47 3.33 -21.61
C VAL A 223 -11.74 3.90 -22.22
N LEU A 224 -12.71 4.23 -21.39
CA LEU A 224 -13.91 4.98 -21.75
C LEU A 224 -13.85 6.35 -21.08
N GLU A 225 -13.68 7.41 -21.86
CA GLU A 225 -13.88 8.78 -21.38
C GLU A 225 -15.38 9.11 -21.34
N ILE A 226 -15.86 9.59 -20.20
CA ILE A 226 -17.22 10.13 -20.06
C ILE A 226 -17.12 11.66 -20.00
N ASP A 227 -17.31 12.27 -21.16
CA ASP A 227 -17.24 13.71 -21.35
C ASP A 227 -18.57 14.36 -20.93
N CYS A 228 -18.53 15.11 -19.82
CA CYS A 228 -19.69 15.77 -19.24
C CYS A 228 -19.57 17.28 -19.38
N SER A 229 -20.70 17.96 -19.53
CA SER A 229 -20.76 19.42 -19.45
C SER A 229 -20.68 19.87 -17.98
N PHE A 230 -19.98 20.98 -17.72
CA PHE A 230 -19.81 21.50 -16.36
C PHE A 230 -20.51 22.85 -16.20
N SER A 231 -21.67 22.82 -15.52
CA SER A 231 -22.40 24.01 -15.10
C SER A 231 -21.58 24.84 -14.10
N ASP A 232 -21.80 26.16 -14.07
CA ASP A 232 -21.13 27.03 -13.09
C ASP A 232 -21.47 26.61 -11.64
N GLU A 233 -22.70 26.13 -11.40
CA GLU A 233 -23.13 25.60 -10.11
C GLU A 233 -22.37 24.34 -9.72
N TYR A 234 -22.16 23.41 -10.66
CA TYR A 234 -21.35 22.22 -10.42
C TYR A 234 -19.90 22.60 -10.06
N LEU A 235 -19.30 23.54 -10.81
CA LEU A 235 -17.92 24.00 -10.60
C LEU A 235 -17.76 24.71 -9.24
N ALA A 236 -18.73 25.55 -8.88
CA ALA A 236 -18.84 26.18 -7.58
C ALA A 236 -18.91 25.14 -6.44
N GLY A 237 -19.74 24.11 -6.60
CA GLY A 237 -19.83 22.98 -5.66
C GLY A 237 -18.54 22.17 -5.59
N HIS A 238 -17.87 21.95 -6.72
CA HIS A 238 -16.59 21.25 -6.80
C HIS A 238 -15.50 22.00 -6.02
N ALA A 239 -15.40 23.32 -6.19
CA ALA A 239 -14.44 24.16 -5.46
C ALA A 239 -14.58 24.04 -3.93
N LYS A 240 -15.82 23.93 -3.44
CA LYS A 240 -16.10 23.70 -2.02
C LYS A 240 -15.67 22.30 -1.58
N ARG A 241 -15.98 21.27 -2.36
CA ARG A 241 -15.61 19.87 -2.04
C ARG A 241 -14.10 19.63 -2.06
N THR A 242 -13.36 20.29 -2.94
CA THR A 242 -11.89 20.17 -3.03
C THR A 242 -11.15 21.07 -2.04
N GLY A 243 -11.87 21.87 -1.25
CA GLY A 243 -11.29 22.79 -0.27
C GLY A 243 -10.65 24.05 -0.87
N LEU A 244 -10.88 24.32 -2.16
CA LEU A 244 -10.46 25.55 -2.83
C LEU A 244 -11.30 26.76 -2.40
N ALA A 245 -12.54 26.52 -1.97
CA ALA A 245 -13.43 27.50 -1.37
C ALA A 245 -13.91 26.99 0.00
N GLY A 246 -13.97 27.88 1.00
CA GLY A 246 -14.46 27.58 2.34
C GLY A 246 -15.84 28.18 2.60
N ASP A 247 -16.37 27.96 3.81
CA ASP A 247 -17.71 28.42 4.20
C ASP A 247 -17.88 29.96 4.18
N HIS A 248 -16.78 30.71 4.22
CA HIS A 248 -16.76 32.18 4.20
C HIS A 248 -16.39 32.78 2.83
N THR A 249 -16.18 31.96 1.80
CA THR A 249 -15.92 32.45 0.44
C THR A 249 -17.19 33.10 -0.12
N THR A 250 -17.09 34.36 -0.58
CA THR A 250 -18.24 35.07 -1.17
C THR A 250 -18.56 34.55 -2.57
N ASP A 251 -19.81 34.71 -3.01
CA ASP A 251 -20.22 34.28 -4.36
C ASP A 251 -19.39 34.96 -5.45
N GLU A 252 -19.05 36.24 -5.30
CA GLU A 252 -18.18 36.97 -6.24
C GLU A 252 -16.76 36.38 -6.32
N GLN A 253 -16.21 35.91 -5.19
CA GLN A 253 -14.92 35.23 -5.19
C GLN A 253 -15.01 33.86 -5.86
N LEU A 254 -16.12 33.15 -5.67
CA LEU A 254 -16.37 31.85 -6.27
C LEU A 254 -16.53 31.96 -7.80
N GLU A 255 -17.31 32.92 -8.28
CA GLU A 255 -17.47 33.22 -9.71
C GLU A 255 -16.14 33.51 -10.40
N ARG A 256 -15.19 34.19 -9.71
CA ARG A 256 -13.85 34.44 -10.24
C ARG A 256 -12.99 33.17 -10.37
N LEU A 257 -13.29 32.11 -9.62
CA LEU A 257 -12.57 30.84 -9.67
C LEU A 257 -13.11 29.91 -10.78
N VAL A 258 -14.40 30.02 -11.11
CA VAL A 258 -15.08 29.13 -12.08
C VAL A 258 -14.35 29.03 -13.42
N PRO A 259 -13.90 30.13 -14.08
CA PRO A 259 -13.19 30.03 -15.36
C PRO A 259 -11.86 29.28 -15.24
N THR A 260 -11.13 29.47 -14.14
CA THR A 260 -9.86 28.78 -13.88
C THR A 260 -10.09 27.29 -13.67
N LEU A 261 -11.11 26.93 -12.88
CA LEU A 261 -11.48 25.52 -12.67
C LEU A 261 -11.91 24.84 -13.96
N ARG A 262 -12.73 25.51 -14.79
CA ARG A 262 -13.14 24.98 -16.09
C ARG A 262 -11.92 24.69 -16.98
N ASN A 263 -10.99 25.63 -17.06
CA ASN A 263 -9.76 25.44 -17.85
C ASN A 263 -8.89 24.32 -17.30
N ASP A 264 -8.78 24.19 -15.97
CA ASP A 264 -8.02 23.12 -15.33
C ASP A 264 -8.61 21.74 -15.64
N LEU A 265 -9.93 21.58 -15.53
CA LEU A 265 -10.63 20.34 -15.89
C LEU A 265 -10.49 19.99 -17.38
N HIS A 266 -10.61 20.98 -18.27
CA HIS A 266 -10.37 20.75 -19.69
C HIS A 266 -8.92 20.29 -19.93
N HIS A 267 -7.96 20.91 -19.26
CA HIS A 267 -6.55 20.55 -19.38
C HIS A 267 -6.26 19.14 -18.82
N GLU A 268 -6.94 18.70 -17.75
CA GLU A 268 -6.85 17.30 -17.28
C GLU A 268 -7.29 16.30 -18.36
N LEU A 269 -8.43 16.56 -19.02
CA LEU A 269 -8.98 15.71 -20.08
C LEU A 269 -8.13 15.75 -21.36
N ASP A 270 -7.69 16.93 -21.78
CA ASP A 270 -6.84 17.08 -22.97
C ASP A 270 -5.53 16.29 -22.80
N ARG A 271 -4.93 16.28 -21.60
CA ARG A 271 -3.74 15.45 -21.33
C ARG A 271 -3.99 13.95 -21.45
N ILE A 272 -5.22 13.48 -21.23
CA ILE A 272 -5.60 12.08 -21.45
C ILE A 272 -5.74 11.82 -22.96
N ARG A 273 -6.41 12.73 -23.68
CA ARG A 273 -6.63 12.64 -25.13
C ARG A 273 -5.33 12.70 -25.93
N ASP A 274 -4.39 13.55 -25.53
CA ASP A 274 -3.06 13.71 -26.14
C ASP A 274 -2.19 12.43 -26.11
N LYS A 275 -2.58 11.43 -25.32
CA LYS A 275 -1.83 10.18 -25.20
C LYS A 275 -2.14 9.16 -26.28
N GLU A 276 -3.17 9.38 -27.10
CA GLU A 276 -3.56 8.54 -28.25
C GLU A 276 -3.55 7.03 -27.91
N TYR A 277 -4.26 6.65 -26.85
CA TYR A 277 -4.34 5.26 -26.42
C TYR A 277 -5.03 4.38 -27.48
N GLU A 278 -4.52 3.15 -27.67
CA GLU A 278 -5.00 2.23 -28.72
C GLU A 278 -6.47 1.80 -28.55
N ASN A 279 -6.90 1.52 -27.31
CA ASN A 279 -8.28 1.11 -26.99
C ASN A 279 -9.00 2.21 -26.23
N TYR A 280 -9.25 3.33 -26.90
CA TYR A 280 -9.86 4.51 -26.31
C TYR A 280 -11.19 4.84 -26.98
N GLU A 281 -12.24 4.89 -26.17
CA GLU A 281 -13.58 5.27 -26.58
C GLU A 281 -14.05 6.48 -25.77
N ARG A 282 -14.99 7.24 -26.32
CA ARG A 282 -15.56 8.41 -25.66
C ARG A 282 -17.07 8.42 -25.82
N ILE A 283 -17.75 8.70 -24.71
CA ILE A 283 -19.15 9.10 -24.70
C ILE A 283 -19.27 10.56 -24.26
N SER A 284 -20.28 11.27 -24.74
CA SER A 284 -20.52 12.67 -24.42
C SER A 284 -21.96 12.90 -24.00
N GLU A 285 -22.16 13.77 -23.01
CA GLU A 285 -23.48 14.27 -22.61
C GLU A 285 -24.23 14.95 -23.77
N GLU A 286 -23.52 15.55 -24.73
CA GLU A 286 -24.11 16.24 -25.89
C GLU A 286 -24.47 15.29 -27.06
N ALA A 287 -23.95 14.06 -27.03
CA ALA A 287 -24.19 13.07 -28.07
C ALA A 287 -25.50 12.32 -27.86
N SER A 288 -26.07 11.80 -28.95
CA SER A 288 -27.28 10.97 -28.88
C SER A 288 -27.02 9.65 -28.14
N PRO A 289 -28.05 9.04 -27.52
CA PRO A 289 -27.93 7.72 -26.92
C PRO A 289 -27.39 6.66 -27.88
N GLU A 290 -27.74 6.75 -29.17
CA GLU A 290 -27.27 5.86 -30.23
C GLU A 290 -25.77 6.02 -30.48
N GLU A 291 -25.27 7.24 -30.62
CA GLU A 291 -23.82 7.51 -30.80
C GLU A 291 -23.02 7.04 -29.58
N ASN A 292 -23.53 7.30 -28.37
CA ASN A 292 -22.88 6.84 -27.14
C ASN A 292 -22.93 5.31 -27.00
N ALA A 293 -23.99 4.66 -27.48
CA ALA A 293 -24.12 3.22 -27.46
C ALA A 293 -23.06 2.55 -28.34
N GLU A 294 -22.74 3.11 -29.52
CA GLU A 294 -21.68 2.58 -30.39
C GLU A 294 -20.30 2.59 -29.70
N ALA A 295 -19.98 3.66 -28.96
CA ALA A 295 -18.74 3.75 -28.18
C ALA A 295 -18.73 2.74 -27.02
N LEU A 296 -19.88 2.59 -26.33
CA LEU A 296 -20.02 1.63 -25.23
C LEU A 296 -19.94 0.17 -25.72
N GLU A 297 -20.48 -0.12 -26.90
CA GLU A 297 -20.41 -1.43 -27.57
C GLU A 297 -18.96 -1.88 -27.75
N ARG A 298 -18.11 -1.01 -28.31
CA ARG A 298 -16.67 -1.27 -28.53
C ARG A 298 -15.89 -1.38 -27.21
N PHE A 299 -16.26 -0.58 -26.21
CA PHE A 299 -15.64 -0.60 -24.89
C PHE A 299 -15.94 -1.90 -24.13
N LEU A 300 -17.20 -2.33 -24.07
CA LEU A 300 -17.62 -3.51 -23.31
C LEU A 300 -17.49 -4.82 -24.09
N GLU A 301 -17.48 -4.77 -25.43
CA GLU A 301 -17.64 -5.90 -26.35
C GLU A 301 -18.96 -6.65 -26.15
N VAL A 302 -20.05 -5.90 -26.17
CA VAL A 302 -21.44 -6.43 -26.09
C VAL A 302 -22.17 -6.18 -27.39
N ASP A 303 -23.39 -6.70 -27.53
CA ASP A 303 -24.25 -6.35 -28.67
C ASP A 303 -24.79 -4.91 -28.57
N GLY A 304 -25.07 -4.32 -29.73
CA GLY A 304 -25.56 -2.94 -29.83
C GLY A 304 -26.90 -2.70 -29.13
N ASP A 305 -27.79 -3.70 -29.07
CA ASP A 305 -29.07 -3.58 -28.36
C ASP A 305 -28.84 -3.41 -26.84
N THR A 306 -27.98 -4.24 -26.25
CA THR A 306 -27.58 -4.15 -24.84
C THR A 306 -26.88 -2.81 -24.56
N ALA A 307 -25.97 -2.37 -25.42
CA ALA A 307 -25.30 -1.08 -25.27
C ALA A 307 -26.28 0.09 -25.31
N LEU A 308 -27.26 0.06 -26.21
CA LEU A 308 -28.30 1.08 -26.33
C LEU A 308 -29.21 1.10 -25.09
N GLU A 309 -29.62 -0.05 -24.57
CA GLU A 309 -30.41 -0.13 -23.35
C GLU A 309 -29.69 0.46 -22.13
N ILE A 310 -28.36 0.31 -22.04
CA ILE A 310 -27.56 0.93 -20.99
C ILE A 310 -27.54 2.46 -21.14
N MET A 311 -27.50 2.97 -22.37
CA MET A 311 -27.41 4.41 -22.65
C MET A 311 -28.75 5.16 -22.61
N GLN A 312 -29.89 4.47 -22.70
CA GLN A 312 -31.23 5.09 -22.75
C GLN A 312 -31.74 5.68 -21.43
N ILE A 313 -30.88 5.83 -20.43
CA ILE A 313 -31.26 6.25 -19.09
C ILE A 313 -31.38 7.77 -19.04
N HIS A 314 -32.60 8.25 -18.88
CA HIS A 314 -32.94 9.68 -18.91
C HIS A 314 -32.21 10.54 -17.86
N TYR A 315 -31.70 9.94 -16.77
CA TYR A 315 -31.03 10.65 -15.69
C TYR A 315 -29.53 10.39 -15.61
N LEU A 316 -28.91 9.81 -16.66
CA LEU A 316 -27.51 9.44 -16.63
C LEU A 316 -26.60 10.64 -16.32
N PHE A 317 -26.78 11.74 -17.06
CA PHE A 317 -25.96 12.95 -16.97
C PHE A 317 -26.53 14.05 -16.05
N SER A 318 -27.66 13.81 -15.39
CA SER A 318 -28.30 14.83 -14.53
C SER A 318 -27.48 15.11 -13.27
N ASP A 319 -27.27 16.40 -12.95
CA ASP A 319 -26.54 16.86 -11.75
C ASP A 319 -27.23 16.53 -10.42
#